data_AF-A0A0D2C9D5-F1
#
_entry.id   AF-A0A0D2C9D5-F1
#
_cell.length_a   1.000
_cell.length_b   1.000
_cell.length_c   1.000
_cell.angle_alpha   90.00
_cell.angle_beta   90.00
_cell.angle_gamma   90.00
#
_symmetry.space_group_name_H-M   'P 1'
#
loop_
_entity.id
_entity.type
_entity.pdbx_description
1 polymer ?
#
loop_
_entity_poly.entity_id
_entity_poly.type
_entity_poly.pdbx_seq_one_letter_code
_entity_poly.pdbx_strand_id
1 'polypeptide(L)'
;MDIFGICILAVGGGASATYYACYCNETTRCIYWALNLGAGVAAAVTLFDTGGGGSKMRTLRGGVFSLLAISAMLPVFQRIGSLGWKEACHQIGAQWYLAEALSLLLGVGLFVGRLPEKLSPGSFDIWGHSHQMFHISALTGTAFHLAALITGYKYRQAYPRC
;
A
#
# COMPACT_ATOMS: atom_id res chain seq x y z
N MET A 1 -8.81 16.50 -0.87
CA MET A 1 -7.43 16.36 -1.40
C MET A 1 -6.71 15.13 -0.82
N ASP A 2 -6.91 14.77 0.45
CA ASP A 2 -6.32 13.57 1.09
C ASP A 2 -6.57 12.24 0.31
N ILE A 3 -7.82 11.97 -0.05
CA ILE A 3 -8.22 10.72 -0.77
C ILE A 3 -7.52 10.56 -2.12
N PHE A 4 -7.46 11.62 -2.92
CA PHE A 4 -6.78 11.58 -4.22
C PHE A 4 -5.28 11.36 -4.07
N GLY A 5 -4.66 11.95 -3.04
CA GLY A 5 -3.26 11.72 -2.71
C GLY A 5 -2.97 10.24 -2.42
N ILE A 6 -3.83 9.58 -1.62
CA ILE A 6 -3.73 8.15 -1.32
C ILE A 6 -3.87 7.31 -2.60
N CYS A 7 -4.83 7.62 -3.47
CA CYS A 7 -5.00 6.92 -4.75
C CYS A 7 -3.77 7.04 -5.65
N ILE A 8 -3.21 8.25 -5.79
CA ILE A 8 -2.00 8.49 -6.58
C ILE A 8 -0.81 7.73 -5.99
N LEU A 9 -0.63 7.77 -4.66
CA LEU A 9 0.43 7.05 -3.98
C LEU A 9 0.32 5.53 -4.20
N ALA A 10 -0.88 4.96 -4.07
CA ALA A 10 -1.13 3.54 -4.29
C ALA A 10 -0.88 3.11 -5.75
N VAL A 11 -1.33 3.92 -6.72
CA VAL A 11 -1.08 3.66 -8.15
C VAL A 11 0.42 3.71 -8.45
N GLY A 12 1.11 4.74 -7.97
CA GLY A 12 2.56 4.89 -8.14
C GLY A 12 3.35 3.77 -7.49
N GLY A 13 3.08 3.47 -6.21
CA GLY A 13 3.75 2.41 -5.45
C GLY A 13 3.50 1.02 -6.04
N GLY A 14 2.25 0.71 -6.42
CA GLY A 14 1.93 -0.54 -7.10
C GLY A 14 2.63 -0.66 -8.46
N ALA A 15 2.73 0.43 -9.22
CA ALA A 15 3.44 0.43 -10.50
C ALA A 15 4.95 0.17 -10.33
N SER A 16 5.60 0.83 -9.36
CA SER A 16 7.03 0.62 -9.05
C SER A 16 7.30 -0.78 -8.51
N ALA A 17 6.46 -1.32 -7.64
CA ALA A 17 6.61 -2.69 -7.14
C ALA A 17 6.46 -3.72 -8.28
N THR A 18 5.46 -3.55 -9.14
CA THR A 18 5.23 -4.42 -10.31
C THR A 18 6.43 -4.41 -11.26
N TYR A 19 7.08 -3.25 -11.44
CA TYR A 19 8.24 -3.15 -12.32
C TYR A 19 9.38 -4.10 -11.91
N TYR A 20 9.72 -4.15 -10.62
CA TYR A 20 10.76 -5.04 -10.12
C TYR A 20 10.27 -6.49 -9.96
N ALA A 21 9.03 -6.71 -9.56
CA ALA A 21 8.45 -8.05 -9.42
C ALA A 21 8.33 -8.79 -10.77
N CYS A 22 7.97 -8.08 -11.84
CA CYS A 22 7.74 -8.62 -13.18
C CYS A 22 8.74 -8.06 -14.20
N TYR A 23 9.98 -7.78 -13.78
CA TYR A 23 10.99 -7.13 -14.63
C TYR A 23 11.20 -7.83 -15.98
N CYS A 24 11.25 -9.17 -15.97
CA CYS A 24 11.53 -9.99 -17.14
C CYS A 24 10.32 -10.30 -18.03
N ASN A 25 9.09 -10.07 -17.55
CA ASN A 25 7.88 -10.41 -18.28
C ASN A 25 7.03 -9.17 -18.49
N GLU A 26 7.22 -8.55 -19.65
CA GLU A 26 6.56 -7.31 -20.03
C GLU A 26 5.03 -7.46 -20.11
N THR A 27 4.53 -8.57 -20.66
CA THR A 27 3.09 -8.82 -20.76
C THR A 27 2.42 -8.86 -19.39
N THR A 28 3.01 -9.61 -18.45
CA THR A 28 2.50 -9.68 -17.06
C THR A 28 2.58 -8.31 -16.37
N ARG A 29 3.68 -7.57 -16.58
CA ARG A 29 3.85 -6.22 -16.03
C ARG A 29 2.75 -5.26 -16.53
N CYS A 30 2.49 -5.24 -17.83
CA CYS A 30 1.45 -4.38 -18.43
C CYS A 30 0.05 -4.72 -17.91
N ILE A 31 -0.27 -6.01 -17.76
CA ILE A 31 -1.56 -6.45 -17.19
C ILE A 31 -1.72 -5.91 -15.77
N TYR A 32 -0.72 -6.09 -14.91
CA TYR A 32 -0.79 -5.62 -13.53
C TYR A 32 -0.82 -4.09 -13.41
N TRP A 33 -0.11 -3.36 -14.27
CA TRP A 33 -0.23 -1.91 -14.32
C TRP A 33 -1.63 -1.45 -14.72
N ALA A 34 -2.25 -2.09 -15.72
CA ALA A 34 -3.61 -1.78 -16.12
C ALA A 34 -4.61 -2.08 -14.99
N LEU A 35 -4.46 -3.21 -14.31
CA LEU A 35 -5.28 -3.58 -13.15
C LEU A 35 -5.13 -2.57 -12.00
N ASN A 36 -3.89 -2.20 -11.66
CA ASN A 36 -3.60 -1.25 -10.59
C ASN A 36 -4.15 0.15 -10.91
N LEU A 37 -3.99 0.60 -12.15
CA LEU A 37 -4.55 1.87 -12.62
C LEU A 37 -6.09 1.84 -12.57
N GLY A 38 -6.72 0.78 -13.07
CA GLY A 38 -8.16 0.60 -13.03
C GLY A 38 -8.71 0.59 -11.61
N ALA A 39 -8.07 -0.15 -10.69
CA ALA A 39 -8.43 -0.17 -9.28
C ALA A 39 -8.27 1.22 -8.63
N GLY A 40 -7.20 1.96 -8.95
CA GLY A 40 -6.97 3.31 -8.48
C GLY A 40 -8.05 4.30 -8.93
N VAL A 41 -8.45 4.24 -10.21
CA VAL A 41 -9.55 5.07 -10.75
C VAL A 41 -10.88 4.70 -10.09
N ALA A 42 -11.19 3.41 -9.96
CA ALA A 42 -12.41 2.95 -9.30
C ALA A 42 -12.47 3.41 -7.84
N ALA A 43 -11.35 3.34 -7.11
CA ALA A 43 -11.25 3.85 -5.74
C ALA A 43 -11.47 5.37 -5.68
N ALA A 44 -10.84 6.14 -6.59
CA ALA A 44 -11.00 7.59 -6.64
C ALA A 44 -12.45 8.00 -6.91
N VAL A 45 -13.12 7.33 -7.84
CA VAL A 45 -14.55 7.57 -8.17
C VAL A 45 -15.44 7.21 -6.98
N THR A 46 -15.23 6.04 -6.37
CA THR A 46 -16.03 5.57 -5.22
C THR A 46 -15.91 6.51 -4.03
N LEU A 47 -14.73 7.10 -3.83
CA LEU A 47 -14.43 7.90 -2.66
C LEU A 47 -14.61 9.41 -2.84
N PHE A 48 -14.95 9.87 -4.06
CA PHE A 48 -15.04 11.28 -4.43
C PHE A 48 -15.88 12.12 -3.47
N ASP A 49 -17.08 11.65 -3.10
CA ASP A 49 -18.02 12.37 -2.23
C ASP A 49 -17.99 11.92 -0.76
N THR A 50 -17.08 11.02 -0.40
CA THR A 50 -17.05 10.48 0.96
C THR A 50 -16.56 11.50 2.00
N GLY A 51 -16.03 12.65 1.54
CA GLY A 51 -15.41 13.78 2.24
C GLY A 51 -15.89 14.06 3.67
N GLY A 52 -17.19 14.28 3.83
CA GLY A 52 -17.82 14.68 5.10
C GLY A 52 -18.65 13.61 5.81
N GLY A 53 -18.61 12.35 5.35
CA GLY A 53 -19.48 11.30 5.89
C GLY A 53 -19.05 10.79 7.27
N GLY A 54 -20.04 10.47 8.13
CA GLY A 54 -19.84 9.91 9.47
C GLY A 54 -19.22 8.50 9.49
N SER A 55 -19.42 7.75 10.58
CA SER A 55 -18.69 6.48 10.82
C SER A 55 -18.79 5.45 9.69
N LYS A 56 -19.95 5.32 9.02
CA LYS A 56 -20.14 4.39 7.90
C LYS A 56 -19.23 4.72 6.72
N MET A 57 -19.07 6.00 6.42
CA MET A 57 -18.25 6.47 5.31
C MET A 57 -16.76 6.27 5.59
N ARG A 58 -16.37 6.30 6.87
CA ARG A 58 -15.02 5.94 7.31
C ARG A 58 -14.70 4.46 7.07
N THR A 59 -15.62 3.57 7.42
CA THR A 59 -15.47 2.13 7.16
C THR A 59 -15.37 1.86 5.65
N LEU A 60 -16.20 2.54 4.83
CA LEU A 60 -16.12 2.45 3.38
C LEU A 60 -14.73 2.85 2.85
N ARG A 61 -14.21 4.01 3.28
CA ARG A 61 -12.86 4.47 2.91
C ARG A 61 -11.78 3.45 3.27
N GLY A 62 -11.78 2.98 4.52
CA GLY A 62 -10.81 1.98 4.97
C GLY A 62 -10.89 0.68 4.16
N GLY A 63 -12.10 0.21 3.85
CA GLY A 63 -12.31 -0.97 3.02
C GLY A 63 -11.80 -0.80 1.59
N VAL A 64 -12.14 0.31 0.92
CA VAL A 64 -11.69 0.59 -0.44
C VAL A 64 -10.16 0.73 -0.51
N PHE A 65 -9.54 1.42 0.44
CA PHE A 65 -8.08 1.53 0.50
C PHE A 65 -7.39 0.18 0.75
N SER A 66 -7.93 -0.65 1.63
CA SER A 66 -7.41 -2.02 1.84
C SER A 66 -7.50 -2.87 0.59
N LEU A 67 -8.63 -2.82 -0.14
CA LEU A 67 -8.80 -3.54 -1.41
C LEU A 67 -7.81 -3.05 -2.47
N LEU A 68 -7.60 -1.73 -2.57
CA LEU A 68 -6.62 -1.16 -3.48
C LEU A 68 -5.21 -1.65 -3.16
N ALA A 69 -4.81 -1.62 -1.88
CA ALA A 69 -3.50 -2.11 -1.43
C ALA A 69 -3.31 -3.61 -1.71
N ILE A 70 -4.32 -4.44 -1.43
CA ILE A 70 -4.28 -5.88 -1.75
C ILE A 70 -4.10 -6.10 -3.26
N SER A 71 -4.84 -5.34 -4.09
CA SER A 71 -4.74 -5.44 -5.54
C SER A 71 -3.35 -5.08 -6.07
N ALA A 72 -2.71 -4.06 -5.48
CA ALA A 72 -1.36 -3.63 -5.83
C ALA A 72 -0.28 -4.65 -5.41
N MET A 73 -0.56 -5.52 -4.44
CA MET A 73 0.37 -6.54 -3.94
C MET A 73 0.31 -7.88 -4.71
N LEU A 74 -0.69 -8.09 -5.57
CA LEU A 74 -0.82 -9.30 -6.39
C LEU A 74 0.47 -9.71 -7.16
N PRO A 75 1.17 -8.81 -7.88
CA PRO A 75 2.41 -9.18 -8.58
C PRO A 75 3.54 -9.59 -7.61
N VAL A 76 3.58 -9.00 -6.42
CA VAL A 76 4.55 -9.38 -5.38
C VAL A 76 4.26 -10.79 -4.87
N PHE A 77 2.99 -11.11 -4.58
CA PHE A 77 2.60 -12.46 -4.15
C PHE A 77 2.86 -13.51 -5.23
N GLN A 78 2.53 -13.20 -6.50
CA GLN A 78 2.85 -14.07 -7.62
C GLN A 78 4.36 -14.32 -7.72
N ARG A 79 5.18 -13.27 -7.57
CA ARG A 79 6.64 -13.38 -7.62
C ARG A 79 7.20 -14.21 -6.46
N ILE A 80 6.69 -14.01 -5.24
CA ILE A 80 7.04 -14.83 -4.06
C ILE A 80 6.69 -16.30 -4.31
N GLY A 81 5.51 -16.59 -4.86
CA GLY A 81 5.11 -17.96 -5.20
C GLY A 81 6.04 -18.62 -6.24
N SER A 82 6.54 -17.84 -7.21
CA SER A 82 7.43 -18.34 -8.26
C SER A 82 8.89 -18.58 -7.83
N LEU A 83 9.43 -17.72 -6.95
CA LEU A 83 10.84 -17.78 -6.53
C LEU A 83 11.03 -18.51 -5.18
N GLY A 84 9.99 -18.58 -4.37
CA GLY A 84 10.09 -18.88 -2.95
C GLY A 84 10.49 -17.66 -2.11
N TRP A 85 10.22 -17.74 -0.80
CA TRP A 85 10.38 -16.62 0.13
C TRP A 85 11.82 -16.09 0.20
N LYS A 86 12.82 -16.97 0.40
CA LYS A 86 14.22 -16.56 0.58
C LYS A 86 14.75 -15.79 -0.63
N GLU A 87 14.44 -16.27 -1.83
CA GLU A 87 14.90 -15.64 -3.06
C GLU A 87 14.09 -14.37 -3.36
N ALA A 88 12.78 -14.33 -3.08
CA ALA A 88 12.00 -13.10 -3.20
C ALA A 88 12.47 -12.00 -2.23
N CYS A 89 12.86 -12.35 -1.02
CA CYS A 89 13.49 -11.44 -0.06
C CYS A 89 14.78 -10.81 -0.61
N HIS A 90 15.59 -11.61 -1.30
CA HIS A 90 16.84 -11.17 -1.91
C HIS A 90 16.64 -10.36 -3.19
N GLN A 91 15.74 -10.79 -4.09
CA GLN A 91 15.56 -10.16 -5.41
C GLN A 91 14.70 -8.90 -5.37
N ILE A 92 13.61 -8.90 -4.60
CA ILE A 92 12.60 -7.82 -4.63
C ILE A 92 12.38 -7.19 -3.25
N GLY A 93 13.10 -7.64 -2.22
CA GLY A 93 12.90 -7.14 -0.86
C GLY A 93 11.55 -7.54 -0.27
N ALA A 94 11.06 -8.76 -0.53
CA ALA A 94 9.72 -9.21 -0.11
C ALA A 94 9.41 -8.99 1.39
N GLN A 95 10.39 -9.09 2.30
CA GLN A 95 10.21 -8.78 3.72
C GLN A 95 9.77 -7.33 3.97
N TRP A 96 10.21 -6.38 3.13
CA TRP A 96 9.86 -4.97 3.25
C TRP A 96 8.44 -4.70 2.76
N TYR A 97 7.99 -5.37 1.69
CA TYR A 97 6.58 -5.33 1.28
C TYR A 97 5.65 -5.94 2.34
N LEU A 98 6.10 -6.99 3.04
CA LEU A 98 5.35 -7.53 4.19
C LEU A 98 5.28 -6.52 5.34
N ALA A 99 6.39 -5.85 5.67
CA ALA A 99 6.41 -4.81 6.69
C ALA A 99 5.54 -3.60 6.33
N GLU A 100 5.54 -3.19 5.06
CA GLU A 100 4.63 -2.18 4.51
C GLU A 100 3.17 -2.60 4.72
N ALA A 101 2.81 -3.82 4.32
CA ALA A 101 1.43 -4.32 4.45
C ALA A 101 0.96 -4.34 5.91
N LEU A 102 1.81 -4.78 6.84
CA LEU A 102 1.50 -4.78 8.28
C LEU A 102 1.35 -3.36 8.84
N SER A 103 2.20 -2.43 8.42
CA SER A 103 2.13 -1.04 8.84
C SER A 103 0.85 -0.36 8.36
N LEU A 104 0.49 -0.56 7.08
CA LEU A 104 -0.74 -0.04 6.49
C LEU A 104 -2.00 -0.65 7.12
N LEU A 105 -1.99 -1.97 7.37
CA LEU A 105 -3.11 -2.65 8.03
C LEU A 105 -3.33 -2.12 9.45
N LEU A 106 -2.26 -1.90 10.21
CA LEU A 106 -2.33 -1.28 11.54
C LEU A 106 -2.92 0.13 11.44
N GLY A 107 -2.43 0.96 10.51
CA GLY A 107 -2.93 2.32 10.30
C GLY A 107 -4.42 2.35 9.98
N VAL A 108 -4.87 1.53 9.02
CA VAL A 108 -6.29 1.43 8.64
C VAL A 108 -7.14 0.92 9.82
N GLY A 109 -6.65 -0.07 10.56
CA GLY A 109 -7.33 -0.61 11.74
C GLY A 109 -7.55 0.45 12.82
N LEU A 110 -6.51 1.23 13.14
CA LEU A 110 -6.59 2.35 14.09
C LEU A 110 -7.57 3.41 13.60
N PHE A 111 -7.48 3.81 12.32
CA PHE A 111 -8.35 4.81 11.70
C PHE A 111 -9.83 4.45 11.73
N VAL A 112 -10.15 3.21 11.32
CA VAL A 112 -11.55 2.72 11.31
C VAL A 112 -12.05 2.52 12.73
N GLY A 113 -11.21 2.00 13.63
CA GLY A 113 -11.54 1.72 15.03
C GLY A 113 -11.65 2.95 15.94
N ARG A 114 -11.07 4.09 15.53
CA ARG A 114 -10.90 5.31 16.35
C ARG A 114 -10.13 5.06 17.64
N LEU A 115 -9.09 4.24 17.57
CA LEU A 115 -8.25 3.96 18.73
C LEU A 115 -7.03 4.87 18.71
N PRO A 116 -6.63 5.47 19.85
CA PRO A 116 -7.17 5.26 21.21
C PRO A 116 -8.33 6.19 21.62
N GLU A 117 -8.70 7.20 20.82
CA GLU A 117 -9.62 8.27 21.25
C GLU A 117 -11.03 7.78 21.63
N LYS A 118 -11.46 6.64 21.09
CA LYS A 118 -12.71 5.98 21.48
C LYS A 118 -12.68 5.44 22.91
N LEU A 119 -11.50 5.07 23.41
CA LEU A 119 -11.31 4.52 24.77
C LEU A 119 -11.13 5.61 25.81
N SER A 120 -10.62 6.78 25.42
CA SER A 120 -10.47 7.94 26.32
C SER A 120 -10.83 9.23 25.58
N PRO A 121 -12.14 9.57 25.53
CA PRO A 121 -12.61 10.80 24.89
C PRO A 121 -12.04 12.04 25.58
N GLY A 122 -11.56 13.02 24.82
CA GLY A 122 -10.96 14.27 25.33
C GLY A 122 -9.46 14.21 25.61
N SER A 123 -8.88 13.02 25.77
CA SER A 123 -7.44 12.86 26.05
C SER A 123 -6.54 13.01 24.82
N PHE A 124 -7.11 12.80 23.63
CA PHE A 124 -6.36 12.73 22.36
C PHE A 124 -6.77 13.83 21.37
N ASP A 125 -7.33 14.93 21.86
CA ASP A 125 -7.92 15.98 20.99
C ASP A 125 -6.86 16.72 20.15
N ILE A 126 -5.61 16.78 20.62
CA ILE A 126 -4.50 17.46 19.92
C ILE A 126 -3.46 16.45 19.41
N TRP A 127 -3.12 15.44 20.21
CA TRP A 127 -2.03 14.50 19.92
C TRP A 127 -2.48 13.05 20.08
N GLY A 128 -1.99 12.17 19.21
CA GLY A 128 -2.13 10.72 19.33
C GLY A 128 -3.49 10.15 18.93
N HIS A 129 -4.38 10.95 18.33
CA HIS A 129 -5.64 10.42 17.79
C HIS A 129 -5.40 9.54 16.55
N SER A 130 -6.36 8.64 16.27
CA SER A 130 -6.24 7.62 15.22
C SER A 130 -5.83 8.14 13.84
N HIS A 131 -6.23 9.36 13.47
CA HIS A 131 -5.87 9.94 12.17
C HIS A 131 -4.38 10.36 12.12
N GLN A 132 -3.79 10.85 13.20
CA GLN A 132 -2.33 11.06 13.26
C GLN A 132 -1.59 9.73 13.18
N MET A 133 -2.05 8.72 13.92
CA MET A 133 -1.47 7.38 13.87
C MET A 133 -1.57 6.75 12.48
N PHE A 134 -2.68 6.97 11.78
CA PHE A 134 -2.86 6.56 10.38
C PHE A 134 -1.79 7.17 9.46
N HIS A 135 -1.53 8.48 9.56
CA HIS A 135 -0.49 9.14 8.78
C HIS A 135 0.91 8.63 9.12
N ILE A 136 1.20 8.41 10.40
CA ILE A 136 2.49 7.85 10.85
C ILE A 136 2.69 6.43 10.27
N SER A 137 1.65 5.59 10.31
CA SER A 137 1.66 4.27 9.67
C SER A 137 1.85 4.36 8.16
N ALA A 138 1.17 5.28 7.47
CA ALA A 138 1.33 5.48 6.03
C ALA A 138 2.75 5.91 5.65
N LEU A 139 3.35 6.83 6.42
CA LEU A 139 4.74 7.27 6.24
C LEU A 139 5.73 6.11 6.47
N THR A 140 5.50 5.33 7.53
CA THR A 140 6.32 4.15 7.86
C THR A 140 6.22 3.08 6.78
N GLY A 141 5.02 2.79 6.30
CA GLY A 141 4.78 1.89 5.17
C GLY A 141 5.49 2.35 3.90
N THR A 142 5.44 3.65 3.58
CA THR A 142 6.16 4.24 2.44
C THR A 142 7.67 4.10 2.58
N ALA A 143 8.22 4.23 3.79
CA ALA A 143 9.64 3.99 4.04
C ALA A 143 10.04 2.52 3.78
N PHE A 144 9.20 1.57 4.22
CA PHE A 144 9.40 0.15 3.89
C PHE A 144 9.28 -0.12 2.38
N HIS A 145 8.31 0.49 1.71
CA HIS A 145 8.17 0.41 0.26
C HIS A 145 9.45 0.86 -0.44
N LEU A 146 10.00 2.01 -0.05
CA LEU A 146 11.26 2.53 -0.58
C LEU A 146 12.43 1.56 -0.33
N ALA A 147 12.51 0.95 0.86
CA ALA A 147 13.53 -0.06 1.15
C ALA A 147 13.39 -1.32 0.26
N ALA A 148 12.16 -1.72 -0.07
CA ALA A 148 11.89 -2.80 -1.02
C ALA A 148 12.38 -2.43 -2.43
N LEU A 149 12.04 -1.23 -2.91
CA LEU A 149 12.49 -0.73 -4.22
C LEU A 149 14.00 -0.60 -4.31
N ILE A 150 14.68 -0.13 -3.27
CA ILE A 150 16.14 -0.05 -3.23
C ILE A 150 16.76 -1.44 -3.31
N THR A 151 16.17 -2.43 -2.62
CA THR A 151 16.61 -3.83 -2.71
C THR A 151 16.48 -4.34 -4.14
N GLY A 152 15.30 -4.17 -4.75
CA GLY A 152 15.05 -4.56 -6.15
C GLY A 152 15.97 -3.87 -7.15
N TYR A 153 16.18 -2.56 -6.98
CA TYR A 153 17.09 -1.77 -7.80
C TYR A 153 18.52 -2.30 -7.73
N LYS A 154 19.06 -2.51 -6.53
CA LYS A 154 20.42 -3.04 -6.32
C LYS A 154 20.58 -4.43 -6.94
N TYR A 155 19.58 -5.30 -6.78
CA TYR A 155 19.58 -6.62 -7.41
C TYR A 155 19.62 -6.52 -8.94
N ARG A 156 18.78 -5.68 -9.54
CA ARG A 156 18.76 -5.49 -11.01
C ARG A 156 20.01 -4.81 -11.56
N GLN A 157 20.65 -3.95 -10.77
CA GLN A 157 21.93 -3.36 -11.14
C GLN A 157 23.03 -4.43 -11.24
N ALA A 158 23.05 -5.39 -10.31
CA ALA A 158 23.98 -6.52 -10.34
C ALA A 158 23.64 -7.55 -11.43
N TYR A 159 22.35 -7.74 -11.72
CA TYR A 159 21.86 -8.73 -12.68
C TYR A 159 20.93 -8.06 -13.71
N PRO A 160 21.46 -7.36 -14.73
CA PRO A 160 20.66 -6.53 -15.64
C PRO A 160 19.85 -7.34 -16.66
N ARG A 161 20.22 -8.60 -16.91
CA ARG A 161 19.54 -9.46 -17.89
C ARG A 161 18.51 -10.38 -17.26
N CYS A 162 17.65 -10.87 -18.13
CA CYS A 162 16.84 -12.05 -17.98
C CYS A 162 17.40 -13.04 -19.02
#